data_AF-A0A3M6VKF0-F1
#
_entry.id   AF-A0A3M6VKF0-F1
#
_cell.length_a   1.000
_cell.length_b   1.000
_cell.length_c   1.000
_cell.angle_alpha   90.00
_cell.angle_beta   90.00
_cell.angle_gamma   90.00
#
_symmetry.space_group_name_H-M   'P 1'
#
loop_
_entity.id
_entity.type
_entity.pdbx_description
1 polymer ?
#
loop_
_entity_poly.entity_id
_entity_poly.type
_entity_poly.pdbx_seq_one_letter_code
_entity_poly.pdbx_strand_id
1 'polypeptide(L)'
;MSAEDYMKPFTLTELLASIEPRKLPPQIKKTKWKALYTAFVKSAHFEPWFNYRRQRCIHDFANALRALRSSVDTDLLLSSPFGDNLSQEQYTKLKKEMDTALAIEKSQSQVDKQQVRIVKRHLKAVKAKLRSIK
;
A
#
# COMPACT_ATOMS: atom_id res chain seq x y z
N MET A 1 -5.89 -1.13 -7.12
CA MET A 1 -5.83 -0.73 -5.70
C MET A 1 -4.76 0.33 -5.54
N SER A 2 -5.11 1.45 -4.94
CA SER A 2 -4.19 2.54 -4.61
C SER A 2 -3.44 2.24 -3.30
N ALA A 3 -2.32 2.92 -3.04
CA ALA A 3 -1.64 2.85 -1.75
C ALA A 3 -2.56 3.26 -0.57
N GLU A 4 -3.54 4.12 -0.84
CA GLU A 4 -4.52 4.58 0.15
C GLU A 4 -5.49 3.47 0.56
N ASP A 5 -5.79 2.52 -0.34
CA ASP A 5 -6.71 1.40 -0.08
C ASP A 5 -6.15 0.45 0.99
N TYR A 6 -4.83 0.44 1.18
CA TYR A 6 -4.15 -0.35 2.22
C TYR A 6 -4.04 0.40 3.55
N MET A 7 -4.32 1.70 3.57
CA MET A 7 -4.20 2.53 4.77
C MET A 7 -5.53 2.54 5.52
N LYS A 8 -5.58 1.77 6.61
CA LYS A 8 -6.75 1.68 7.49
C LYS A 8 -7.25 3.08 7.91
N PRO A 9 -8.58 3.32 7.89
CA PRO A 9 -9.11 4.58 8.41
C PRO A 9 -8.78 4.74 9.89
N PHE A 10 -8.48 5.97 10.29
CA PHE A 10 -8.22 6.27 11.70
C PHE A 10 -9.53 6.28 12.48
N THR A 11 -9.54 5.60 13.63
CA THR A 11 -10.62 5.72 14.60
C THR A 11 -10.05 5.93 16.00
N LEU A 12 -10.68 6.83 16.76
CA LEU A 12 -10.27 7.09 18.14
C LEU A 12 -10.37 5.82 18.99
N THR A 13 -11.41 5.02 18.78
CA THR A 13 -11.64 3.76 19.51
C THR A 13 -10.47 2.79 19.34
N GLU A 14 -10.00 2.60 18.11
CA GLU A 14 -8.88 1.70 17.83
C GLU A 14 -7.55 2.26 18.35
N LEU A 15 -7.33 3.58 18.24
CA LEU A 15 -6.17 4.21 18.85
C LEU A 15 -6.14 3.92 20.36
N LEU A 16 -7.24 4.18 21.07
CA LEU A 16 -7.32 3.96 22.51
C LEU A 16 -7.18 2.46 22.87
N ALA A 17 -7.65 1.55 22.03
CA ALA A 17 -7.46 0.12 22.23
C ALA A 17 -6.02 -0.35 22.01
N SER A 18 -5.27 0.30 21.10
CA SER A 18 -3.88 -0.04 20.79
C SER A 18 -2.87 0.41 21.86
N ILE A 19 -3.26 1.34 22.74
CA ILE A 19 -2.38 1.88 23.77
C ILE A 19 -2.30 0.88 24.93
N GLU A 20 -1.10 0.36 25.18
CA GLU A 20 -0.81 -0.43 26.37
C GLU A 20 -0.57 0.49 27.59
N PRO A 21 -1.49 0.55 28.57
CA PRO A 21 -1.36 1.51 29.67
C PRO A 21 -0.12 1.27 30.53
N ARG A 22 0.37 0.03 30.56
CA ARG A 22 1.58 -0.38 31.29
C ARG A 22 2.86 0.20 30.71
N LYS A 23 2.90 0.53 29.41
CA LYS A 23 4.04 1.15 28.73
C LYS A 23 4.04 2.68 28.82
N LEU A 24 2.98 3.27 29.34
CA LEU A 24 2.89 4.73 29.48
C LEU A 24 3.86 5.27 30.56
N PRO A 25 4.41 6.47 30.37
CA PRO A 25 5.15 7.19 31.40
C PRO A 25 4.34 7.33 32.70
N PRO A 26 4.97 7.26 33.90
CA PRO A 26 4.29 7.36 35.18
C PRO A 26 3.38 8.59 35.32
N GLN A 27 3.78 9.72 34.73
CA GLN A 27 3.02 10.98 34.75
C GLN A 27 1.66 10.82 34.06
N ILE A 28 1.65 10.13 32.91
CA ILE A 28 0.45 9.87 32.11
C ILE A 28 -0.42 8.78 32.76
N LYS A 29 0.20 7.77 33.37
CA LYS A 29 -0.53 6.71 34.12
C LYS A 29 -1.32 7.27 35.30
N LYS A 30 -0.75 8.25 36.00
CA LYS A 30 -1.40 8.93 37.14
C LYS A 30 -2.57 9.83 36.71
N THR A 31 -2.67 10.15 35.42
CA THR A 31 -3.77 10.94 34.86
C THR A 31 -4.81 10.05 34.16
N LYS A 32 -5.98 10.63 33.83
CA LYS A 32 -6.98 9.98 32.98
C LYS A 32 -6.46 9.89 31.53
N TRP A 33 -5.51 8.98 31.25
CA TRP A 33 -4.81 8.89 29.97
C TRP A 33 -5.76 8.85 28.77
N LYS A 34 -6.88 8.10 28.86
CA LYS A 34 -7.90 8.05 27.79
C LYS A 34 -8.45 9.43 27.44
N ALA A 35 -8.72 10.26 28.46
CA ALA A 35 -9.22 11.61 28.27
C ALA A 35 -8.15 12.51 27.63
N LEU A 36 -6.88 12.35 28.03
CA LEU A 36 -5.75 13.09 27.45
C LEU A 36 -5.57 12.80 25.96
N TYR A 37 -5.53 11.53 25.57
CA TYR A 37 -5.41 11.15 24.15
C TYR A 37 -6.66 11.54 23.35
N THR A 38 -7.85 11.46 23.96
CA THR A 38 -9.08 11.95 23.32
C THR A 38 -9.04 13.45 23.08
N ALA A 39 -8.59 14.24 24.05
CA ALA A 39 -8.46 15.68 23.92
C ALA A 39 -7.40 16.05 22.86
N PHE A 40 -6.29 15.33 22.82
CA PHE A 40 -5.28 15.49 21.77
C PHE A 40 -5.87 15.27 20.38
N VAL A 41 -6.56 14.15 20.15
CA VAL A 41 -7.19 13.82 18.85
C VAL A 41 -8.25 14.84 18.45
N LYS A 42 -8.99 15.39 19.41
CA LYS A 42 -10.01 16.43 19.17
C LYS A 42 -9.45 17.84 19.03
N SER A 43 -8.14 18.02 19.23
CA SER A 43 -7.51 19.34 19.12
C SER A 43 -7.44 19.79 17.65
N ALA A 44 -7.48 21.11 17.43
CA ALA A 44 -7.44 21.69 16.08
C ALA A 44 -6.16 21.35 15.29
N HIS A 45 -5.08 20.94 15.96
CA HIS A 45 -3.80 20.62 15.33
C HIS A 45 -3.67 19.15 14.95
N PHE A 46 -4.54 18.27 15.46
CA PHE A 46 -4.41 16.84 15.20
C PHE A 46 -4.68 16.50 13.74
N GLU A 47 -5.81 16.93 13.19
CA GLU A 47 -6.23 16.55 11.84
C GLU A 47 -5.24 17.02 10.76
N PRO A 48 -4.74 18.29 10.76
CA PRO A 48 -3.71 18.71 9.81
C PRO A 48 -2.42 17.90 9.93
N TRP A 49 -1.94 17.66 11.16
CA TRP A 49 -0.74 16.87 11.41
C TRP A 49 -0.91 15.42 10.95
N PHE A 50 -2.04 14.80 11.29
CA PHE A 50 -2.36 13.42 10.94
C PHE A 50 -2.47 13.25 9.43
N ASN A 51 -3.21 14.13 8.75
CA ASN A 51 -3.39 14.07 7.30
C ASN A 51 -2.05 14.24 6.57
N TYR A 52 -1.20 15.17 7.00
CA TYR A 52 0.14 15.33 6.45
C TYR A 52 0.99 14.05 6.62
N ARG A 53 1.01 13.47 7.83
CA ARG A 53 1.73 12.23 8.11
C ARG A 53 1.19 11.07 7.28
N ARG A 54 -0.13 10.94 7.17
CA ARG A 54 -0.79 9.90 6.38
C ARG A 54 -0.41 10.02 4.90
N GLN A 55 -0.46 11.22 4.34
CA GLN A 55 -0.09 11.46 2.95
C GLN A 55 1.38 11.14 2.67
N ARG A 56 2.28 11.49 3.60
CA ARG A 56 3.69 11.09 3.50
C ARG A 56 3.86 9.57 3.51
N CYS A 57 3.19 8.86 4.41
CA CYS A 57 3.23 7.39 4.44
C CYS A 57 2.70 6.76 3.15
N ILE A 58 1.61 7.29 2.59
CA ILE A 58 1.06 6.84 1.30
C ILE A 58 2.09 7.02 0.19
N HIS A 59 2.73 8.19 0.13
CA HIS A 59 3.76 8.48 -0.85
C HIS A 59 4.96 7.52 -0.73
N ASP A 60 5.51 7.38 0.48
CA ASP A 60 6.66 6.51 0.73
C ASP A 60 6.34 5.04 0.41
N PHE A 61 5.15 4.57 0.78
CA PHE A 61 4.68 3.23 0.44
C PHE A 61 4.51 3.02 -1.06
N ALA A 62 3.93 3.98 -1.78
CA ALA A 62 3.80 3.93 -3.23
C ALA A 62 5.18 3.86 -3.93
N ASN A 63 6.16 4.61 -3.42
CA ASN A 63 7.53 4.58 -3.92
C ASN A 63 8.22 3.23 -3.63
N ALA A 64 8.02 2.66 -2.44
CA ALA A 64 8.52 1.32 -2.14
C ALA A 64 7.94 0.26 -3.09
N LEU A 65 6.65 0.32 -3.39
CA LEU A 65 6.01 -0.58 -4.36
C LEU A 65 6.56 -0.42 -5.79
N ARG A 66 6.87 0.82 -6.21
CA ARG A 66 7.57 1.08 -7.49
C ARG A 66 8.97 0.49 -7.52
N ALA A 67 9.73 0.66 -6.44
CA ALA A 67 11.08 0.12 -6.33
C ALA A 67 11.05 -1.41 -6.42
N LEU A 68 10.17 -2.07 -5.65
CA LEU A 68 9.99 -3.52 -5.68
C LEU A 68 9.60 -4.03 -7.07
N ARG A 69 8.63 -3.37 -7.72
CA ARG A 69 8.25 -3.71 -9.10
C ARG A 69 9.42 -3.58 -10.08
N SER A 70 10.32 -2.63 -9.85
CA SER A 70 11.50 -2.43 -10.72
C SER A 70 12.55 -3.52 -10.53
N SER A 71 12.61 -4.16 -9.35
CA SER A 71 13.52 -5.27 -9.07
C SER A 71 12.98 -6.65 -9.45
N VAL A 72 11.66 -6.77 -9.71
CA VAL A 72 11.04 -8.06 -10.06
C VAL A 72 11.27 -8.38 -11.54
N ASP A 73 11.98 -9.47 -11.78
CA ASP A 73 12.13 -10.03 -13.12
C ASP A 73 10.85 -10.76 -13.56
N THR A 74 10.71 -10.91 -14.87
CA THR A 74 9.58 -11.51 -15.55
C THR A 74 9.39 -12.98 -15.17
N ASP A 75 10.47 -13.73 -14.97
CA ASP A 75 10.37 -15.13 -14.58
C ASP A 75 9.82 -15.26 -13.16
N LEU A 76 10.36 -14.47 -12.22
CA LEU A 76 9.88 -14.42 -10.84
C LEU A 76 8.41 -13.98 -10.75
N LEU A 77 7.99 -13.08 -11.63
CA LEU A 77 6.61 -12.61 -11.72
C LEU A 77 5.61 -13.71 -12.15
N LEU A 78 6.06 -14.66 -12.96
CA LEU A 78 5.21 -15.71 -13.54
C LEU A 78 5.24 -17.01 -12.72
N SER A 79 6.05 -17.04 -11.66
CA SER A 79 6.18 -18.17 -10.75
C SER A 79 5.36 -17.97 -9.47
N SER A 80 4.82 -19.07 -8.99
CA SER A 80 4.32 -19.27 -7.63
C SER A 80 5.47 -19.14 -6.61
N PRO A 81 5.19 -18.85 -5.33
CA PRO A 81 6.20 -18.86 -4.27
C PRO A 81 7.02 -20.17 -4.18
N PHE A 82 6.49 -21.29 -4.69
CA PHE A 82 7.17 -22.59 -4.71
C PHE A 82 7.97 -22.85 -6.00
N GLY A 83 8.04 -21.89 -6.92
CA GLY A 83 8.76 -22.00 -8.19
C GLY A 83 7.93 -22.53 -9.36
N ASP A 84 6.76 -23.12 -9.11
CA ASP A 84 5.84 -23.59 -10.15
C ASP A 84 5.23 -22.44 -10.96
N ASN A 85 4.68 -22.73 -12.14
CA ASN A 85 3.90 -21.75 -12.90
C ASN A 85 2.62 -21.37 -12.12
N LEU A 86 2.18 -20.11 -12.25
CA LEU A 86 0.88 -19.69 -11.73
C LEU A 86 -0.28 -20.42 -12.43
N SER A 87 -1.42 -20.55 -11.74
CA SER A 87 -2.67 -21.04 -12.33
C SER A 87 -3.25 -20.01 -13.32
N GLN A 88 -4.14 -20.46 -14.22
CA GLN A 88 -4.81 -19.56 -15.17
C GLN A 88 -5.61 -18.44 -14.46
N GLU A 89 -6.25 -18.76 -13.34
CA GLU A 89 -6.97 -17.79 -12.51
C GLU A 89 -6.01 -16.74 -11.92
N GLN A 90 -4.86 -17.19 -11.41
CA GLN A 90 -3.83 -16.31 -10.87
C GLN A 90 -3.26 -15.38 -11.95
N TYR A 91 -2.97 -15.89 -13.15
CA TYR A 91 -2.54 -15.05 -14.27
C TYR A 91 -3.61 -14.03 -14.68
N THR A 92 -4.89 -14.42 -14.66
CA THR A 92 -6.01 -13.52 -15.00
C THR A 92 -6.15 -12.41 -13.96
N LYS A 93 -6.01 -12.75 -12.68
CA LYS A 93 -6.00 -11.78 -11.58
C LYS A 93 -4.81 -10.83 -11.71
N LEU A 94 -3.60 -11.36 -11.90
CA LEU A 94 -2.38 -10.59 -12.08
C LEU A 94 -2.48 -9.61 -13.26
N LYS A 95 -3.07 -10.05 -14.38
CA LYS A 95 -3.34 -9.17 -15.54
C LYS A 95 -4.24 -7.99 -15.13
N LYS A 96 -5.34 -8.23 -14.42
CA LYS A 96 -6.27 -7.17 -13.97
C LYS A 96 -5.59 -6.18 -13.03
N GLU A 97 -4.77 -6.68 -12.11
CA GLU A 97 -3.99 -5.86 -11.17
C GLU A 97 -2.98 -4.97 -11.93
N MET A 98 -2.27 -5.52 -12.92
CA MET A 98 -1.34 -4.76 -13.76
C MET A 98 -2.04 -3.72 -14.65
N ASP A 99 -3.19 -4.07 -15.23
CA ASP A 99 -3.99 -3.12 -16.02
C ASP A 99 -4.42 -1.93 -15.13
N THR A 100 -4.79 -2.20 -13.87
CA THR A 100 -5.13 -1.17 -12.87
C THR A 100 -3.92 -0.31 -12.50
N ALA A 101 -2.77 -0.94 -12.21
CA ALA A 101 -1.53 -0.23 -11.90
C ALA A 101 -1.07 0.66 -13.06
N LEU A 102 -1.22 0.18 -14.30
CA LEU A 102 -0.89 0.97 -15.50
C LEU A 102 -1.80 2.19 -15.66
N ALA A 103 -3.09 2.07 -15.33
CA ALA A 103 -4.02 3.20 -15.35
C ALA A 103 -3.61 4.27 -14.32
N ILE A 104 -3.27 3.84 -13.09
CA ILE A 104 -2.85 4.73 -12.01
C ILE A 104 -1.54 5.48 -12.34
N GLU A 105 -0.55 4.80 -12.94
CA GLU A 105 0.70 5.47 -13.32
C GLU A 105 0.51 6.47 -14.47
N LYS A 106 -0.49 6.25 -15.33
CA LYS A 106 -0.82 7.17 -16.43
C LYS A 106 -1.68 8.36 -15.99
N SER A 107 -2.47 8.22 -14.94
CA SER A 107 -3.35 9.29 -14.45
C SER A 107 -2.66 10.29 -13.53
N GLN A 108 -1.37 10.09 -13.23
CA GLN A 108 -0.59 11.03 -12.43
C GLN A 108 -0.26 12.31 -13.20
N SER A 109 -0.19 13.43 -12.46
CA SER A 109 0.18 14.74 -13.01
C SER A 109 1.57 14.74 -13.65
N GLN A 110 2.51 13.98 -13.08
CA GLN A 110 3.81 13.68 -13.68
C GLN A 110 3.92 12.18 -13.91
N VAL A 111 3.85 11.77 -15.17
CA VAL A 111 3.91 10.36 -15.55
C VAL A 111 5.34 9.86 -15.50
N ASP A 112 5.60 8.86 -14.64
CA ASP A 112 6.85 8.12 -14.63
C ASP A 112 6.90 7.16 -15.83
N LYS A 113 7.61 7.59 -16.88
CA LYS A 113 7.78 6.81 -18.13
C LYS A 113 8.49 5.48 -17.90
N GLN A 114 9.37 5.38 -16.90
CA GLN A 114 10.09 4.15 -16.60
C GLN A 114 9.16 3.13 -15.96
N GLN A 115 8.36 3.54 -14.97
CA GLN A 115 7.36 2.66 -14.36
C GLN A 115 6.32 2.18 -15.38
N VAL A 116 5.85 3.07 -16.25
CA VAL A 116 4.94 2.69 -17.34
C VAL A 116 5.56 1.63 -18.27
N ARG A 117 6.85 1.76 -18.60
CA ARG A 117 7.55 0.77 -19.44
C ARG A 117 7.69 -0.57 -18.74
N ILE A 118 8.03 -0.58 -17.45
CA ILE A 118 8.16 -1.80 -16.63
C ILE A 118 6.82 -2.53 -16.58
N VAL A 119 5.74 -1.84 -16.21
CA VAL A 119 4.39 -2.46 -16.15
C VAL A 119 3.96 -3.01 -17.50
N LYS A 120 4.22 -2.28 -18.60
CA LYS A 120 3.91 -2.77 -19.95
C LYS A 120 4.69 -4.04 -20.31
N ARG A 121 5.96 -4.14 -19.90
CA ARG A 121 6.81 -5.33 -20.12
C ARG A 121 6.23 -6.53 -19.38
N HIS A 122 5.97 -6.38 -18.08
CA HIS A 122 5.35 -7.40 -17.24
C HIS A 122 3.99 -7.85 -17.80
N LEU A 123 3.13 -6.90 -18.16
CA LEU A 123 1.81 -7.18 -18.73
C LEU A 123 1.91 -7.95 -20.06
N LYS A 124 2.91 -7.65 -20.91
CA LYS A 124 3.15 -8.38 -22.15
C LYS A 124 3.48 -9.84 -21.87
N ALA A 125 4.32 -10.11 -20.86
CA ALA A 125 4.70 -11.45 -20.47
C ALA A 125 3.52 -12.25 -19.91
N VAL A 126 2.73 -11.66 -19.01
CA VAL A 126 1.51 -12.29 -18.47
C VAL A 126 0.50 -12.61 -19.60
N LYS A 127 0.30 -11.68 -20.54
CA LYS A 127 -0.57 -11.90 -21.71
C LYS A 127 -0.03 -12.97 -22.67
N ALA A 128 1.27 -13.18 -22.73
CA ALA A 128 1.87 -14.25 -23.53
C ALA A 128 1.60 -15.61 -22.87
N LYS A 129 1.84 -15.74 -21.56
CA LYS A 129 1.53 -16.96 -20.81
C LYS A 129 0.05 -17.33 -20.82
N LEU A 130 -0.85 -16.36 -20.65
CA LEU A 130 -2.29 -16.61 -20.75
C LEU A 130 -2.72 -17.13 -22.13
N ARG A 131 -2.00 -16.76 -23.20
CA ARG A 131 -2.26 -17.25 -24.55
C ARG A 131 -1.69 -18.64 -24.80
N SER A 132 -0.61 -19.02 -24.11
CA SER A 132 -0.02 -20.36 -24.25
C SER A 132 -0.73 -21.43 -23.42
N ILE A 133 -1.55 -21.03 -22.44
CA ILE A 133 -2.34 -21.95 -21.59
C ILE A 133 -3.73 -22.21 -22.19
N LYS A 134 -4.19 -21.34 -23.10
CA LYS A 134 -5.40 -21.56 -23.91
C LYS A 134 -5.14 -22.57 -25.01
#